data_AF-A0A7S2N5F8-F1
#
_entry.id   AF-A0A7S2N5F8-F1
#
_cell.length_a   1.000
_cell.length_b   1.000
_cell.length_c   1.000
_cell.angle_alpha   90.00
_cell.angle_beta   90.00
_cell.angle_gamma   90.00
#
_symmetry.space_group_name_H-M   'P 1'
#
loop_
_entity.id
_entity.type
_entity.pdbx_description
1 polymer ?
#
loop_
_entity_poly.entity_id
_entity_poly.type
_entity_poly.pdbx_seq_one_letter_code
_entity_poly.pdbx_strand_id
1 'polypeptide(L)'
;HLTNDDYVLGAEVLAASLVASGTLRPLVALVTDGVSKDGRQQLQRAGWLLVDVQPAGVPGEDTFQARGFFSKIWLFALPVHSVIYIDTDILVVENLDGLFESCRGAALAAAPDSQPHMDGELISQTGLLVLEPSPQRFADLWALTSGDRRLKRLDDWKQFEQGFFTIYFDNGEELAEAGGGCGLGWHELPGRYNFCVRY
;
A
#
# COMPACT_ATOMS: atom_id res chain seq x y z
N HIS A 1 0.46 5.42 4.57
CA HIS A 1 -0.09 5.03 5.89
C HIS A 1 0.95 5.39 6.94
N LEU A 2 0.58 6.00 8.07
CA LEU A 2 1.52 6.49 9.09
C LEU A 2 1.30 5.78 10.41
N THR A 3 2.35 5.11 10.91
CA THR A 3 2.32 4.36 12.18
C THR A 3 2.92 5.11 13.36
N ASN A 4 3.72 6.15 13.10
CA ASN A 4 4.40 6.97 14.09
C ASN A 4 4.74 8.35 13.49
N ASP A 5 5.36 9.21 14.31
CA ASP A 5 5.71 10.58 13.92
C ASP A 5 6.87 10.68 12.91
N ASP A 6 7.69 9.64 12.74
CA ASP A 6 8.84 9.66 11.81
C ASP A 6 8.39 9.84 10.35
N TYR A 7 7.18 9.40 10.02
CA TYR A 7 6.59 9.53 8.69
C TYR A 7 5.91 10.89 8.44
N VAL A 8 5.71 11.71 9.48
CA VAL A 8 4.92 12.95 9.37
C VAL A 8 5.60 13.96 8.45
N LEU A 9 6.92 14.14 8.59
CA LEU A 9 7.68 15.05 7.73
C LEU A 9 7.60 14.63 6.26
N GLY A 10 7.74 13.33 5.98
CA GLY A 10 7.60 12.79 4.62
C GLY A 10 6.21 13.04 4.05
N ALA A 11 5.16 12.83 4.84
CA ALA A 11 3.78 13.11 4.43
C ALA A 11 3.51 14.60 4.17
N GLU A 12 4.12 15.52 4.92
CA GLU A 12 4.02 16.95 4.62
C GLU A 12 4.67 17.31 3.28
N VAL A 13 5.87 16.79 3.03
CA VAL A 13 6.59 17.01 1.76
C VAL A 13 5.79 16.42 0.60
N LEU A 14 5.23 15.22 0.78
CA LEU A 14 4.38 14.57 -0.22
C LEU A 14 3.14 15.43 -0.53
N ALA A 15 2.41 15.91 0.47
CA ALA A 15 1.26 16.79 0.26
C ALA A 15 1.63 18.06 -0.51
N ALA A 16 2.73 18.71 -0.12
CA ALA A 16 3.22 19.90 -0.81
C ALA A 16 3.54 19.61 -2.29
N SER A 17 4.19 18.48 -2.58
CA SER A 17 4.53 18.06 -3.94
C SER A 17 3.30 17.74 -4.80
N LEU A 18 2.31 17.07 -4.23
CA LEU A 18 1.03 16.77 -4.89
C LEU A 18 0.28 18.05 -5.25
N VAL A 19 0.17 19.00 -4.31
CA VAL A 19 -0.45 20.30 -4.55
C VAL A 19 0.32 21.09 -5.61
N ALA A 20 1.66 21.11 -5.55
CA ALA A 20 2.49 21.77 -6.55
C ALA A 20 2.34 21.16 -7.96
N SER A 21 2.11 19.85 -8.04
CA SER A 21 1.82 19.14 -9.29
C SER A 21 0.39 19.40 -9.82
N GLY A 22 -0.46 20.07 -9.03
CA GLY A 22 -1.82 20.45 -9.41
C GLY A 22 -2.87 19.36 -9.22
N THR A 23 -2.70 18.42 -8.29
CA THR A 23 -3.77 17.45 -8.00
C THR A 23 -5.03 18.18 -7.54
N LEU A 24 -6.19 17.71 -8.00
CA LEU A 24 -7.49 18.21 -7.56
C LEU A 24 -8.19 17.22 -6.61
N ARG A 25 -7.50 16.15 -6.22
CA ARG A 25 -8.05 15.05 -5.44
C ARG A 25 -7.82 15.28 -3.95
N PRO A 26 -8.75 14.82 -3.09
CA PRO A 26 -8.55 14.90 -1.65
C PRO A 26 -7.35 14.06 -1.22
N LEU A 27 -6.55 14.59 -0.31
CA LEU A 27 -5.42 13.91 0.29
C LEU A 27 -5.90 13.17 1.55
N VAL A 28 -5.69 11.86 1.62
CA VAL A 28 -6.12 11.03 2.75
C VAL A 28 -4.92 10.34 3.39
N ALA A 29 -4.76 10.50 4.71
CA ALA A 29 -3.73 9.84 5.49
C ALA A 29 -4.37 8.81 6.43
N LEU A 30 -4.04 7.54 6.22
CA LEU A 30 -4.34 6.48 7.18
C LEU A 30 -3.37 6.59 8.35
N VAL A 31 -3.87 6.75 9.57
CA VAL A 31 -3.06 6.95 10.79
C VAL A 31 -3.40 5.94 11.87
N THR A 32 -2.40 5.45 12.59
CA THR A 32 -2.60 4.64 13.81
C THR A 32 -2.56 5.51 15.07
N ASP A 33 -2.78 4.90 16.23
CA ASP A 33 -2.61 5.52 17.55
C ASP A 33 -1.15 5.88 17.88
N GLY A 34 -0.18 5.36 17.13
CA GLY A 34 1.23 5.70 17.27
C GLY A 34 1.60 7.09 16.72
N VAL A 35 0.75 7.71 15.91
CA VAL A 35 0.93 9.11 15.48
C VAL A 35 0.42 10.04 16.59
N SER A 36 1.31 10.90 17.09
CA SER A 36 1.02 11.81 18.19
C SER A 36 -0.05 12.85 17.84
N LYS A 37 -0.59 13.51 18.87
CA LYS A 37 -1.54 14.61 18.66
C LYS A 37 -0.95 15.75 17.83
N ASP A 38 0.33 16.06 18.05
CA ASP A 38 1.01 17.14 17.34
C ASP A 38 1.27 16.73 15.88
N GLY A 39 1.70 15.49 15.64
CA GLY A 39 1.83 14.92 14.30
C GLY A 39 0.51 14.93 13.52
N ARG A 40 -0.60 14.54 14.17
CA ARG A 40 -1.95 14.61 13.58
C ARG A 40 -2.35 16.04 13.20
N GLN A 41 -2.12 17.02 14.07
CA GLN A 41 -2.39 18.44 13.77
C GLN A 41 -1.51 18.96 12.62
N GLN A 42 -0.26 18.49 12.54
CA GLN A 42 0.65 18.82 11.46
C GLN A 42 0.14 18.29 10.10
N LEU A 43 -0.25 17.02 10.04
CA LEU A 43 -0.85 16.42 8.85
C LEU A 43 -2.11 17.17 8.39
N GLN A 44 -3.01 17.51 9.32
CA GLN A 44 -4.23 18.27 9.00
C GLN A 44 -3.90 19.66 8.42
N ARG A 45 -2.90 20.35 8.98
CA ARG A 45 -2.43 21.65 8.45
C ARG A 45 -1.82 21.53 7.05
N ALA A 46 -1.18 20.40 6.74
CA ALA A 46 -0.67 20.10 5.40
C ALA A 46 -1.77 19.69 4.40
N GLY A 47 -3.03 19.60 4.84
CA GLY A 47 -4.17 19.31 3.97
C GLY A 47 -4.62 17.85 3.95
N TRP A 48 -4.06 16.98 4.81
CA TRP A 48 -4.47 15.59 4.92
C TRP A 48 -5.78 15.43 5.69
N LEU A 49 -6.72 14.67 5.11
CA LEU A 49 -7.86 14.11 5.81
C LEU A 49 -7.41 12.84 6.53
N LEU A 50 -7.52 12.83 7.86
CA LEU A 50 -7.08 11.71 8.67
C LEU A 50 -8.15 10.64 8.77
N VAL A 51 -7.76 9.38 8.56
CA VAL A 51 -8.58 8.20 8.78
C VAL A 51 -7.85 7.31 9.78
N ASP A 52 -8.45 7.13 10.96
CA ASP A 52 -7.92 6.24 11.98
C ASP A 52 -8.07 4.78 11.54
N VAL A 53 -6.98 4.04 11.60
CA VAL A 53 -6.92 2.61 11.29
C VAL A 53 -6.17 1.87 12.39
N GLN A 54 -6.49 0.58 12.54
CA GLN A 54 -5.75 -0.27 13.46
C GLN A 54 -4.50 -0.82 12.77
N PRO A 55 -3.39 -1.01 13.50
CA PRO A 55 -2.25 -1.75 12.96
C PRO A 55 -2.70 -3.12 12.43
N ALA A 56 -2.25 -3.47 11.22
CA ALA A 56 -2.38 -4.84 10.75
C ALA A 56 -1.44 -5.75 11.56
N GLY A 57 -1.89 -6.97 11.85
CA GLY A 57 -1.14 -7.95 12.62
C GLY A 57 -1.75 -8.27 13.98
N VAL A 58 -1.10 -9.17 14.73
CA VAL A 58 -1.55 -9.56 16.08
C VAL A 58 -0.57 -9.04 17.14
N PRO A 59 -1.05 -8.26 18.13
CA PRO A 59 -0.22 -7.77 19.20
C PRO A 59 0.49 -8.90 19.96
N GLY A 60 1.79 -8.71 20.22
CA GLY A 60 2.60 -9.65 21.01
C GLY A 60 3.20 -10.83 20.22
N GLU A 61 2.91 -10.94 18.92
CA GLU A 61 3.64 -11.84 18.03
C GLU A 61 4.81 -11.14 17.35
N ASP A 62 5.94 -11.84 17.23
CA ASP A 62 7.12 -11.32 16.55
C ASP A 62 7.23 -11.85 15.13
N THR A 63 6.26 -11.49 14.29
CA THR A 63 6.25 -11.80 12.85
C THR A 63 6.22 -10.52 12.02
N PHE A 64 6.65 -10.57 10.76
CA PHE A 64 6.50 -9.43 9.85
C PHE A 64 5.03 -9.00 9.73
N GLN A 65 4.10 -9.95 9.71
CA GLN A 65 2.67 -9.63 9.74
C GLN A 65 2.27 -8.86 11.00
N ALA A 66 2.81 -9.24 12.16
CA ALA A 66 2.52 -8.62 13.46
C ALA A 66 3.20 -7.27 13.68
N ARG A 67 4.30 -6.98 12.98
CA ARG A 67 5.03 -5.70 13.04
C ARG A 67 4.41 -4.58 12.19
N GLY A 68 3.17 -4.73 11.72
CA GLY A 68 2.45 -3.68 10.99
C GLY A 68 2.85 -3.51 9.53
N PHE A 69 3.63 -4.43 8.96
CA PHE A 69 4.09 -4.35 7.57
C PHE A 69 2.94 -4.41 6.55
N PHE A 70 1.75 -4.92 6.92
CA PHE A 70 0.58 -5.06 6.03
C PHE A 70 -0.42 -3.91 6.09
N SER A 71 0.02 -2.74 6.53
CA SER A 71 -0.89 -1.63 6.73
C SER A 71 -1.63 -1.15 5.47
N LYS A 72 -1.08 -1.38 4.27
CA LYS A 72 -1.72 -0.99 3.00
C LYS A 72 -3.01 -1.76 2.71
N ILE A 73 -3.32 -2.85 3.43
CA ILE A 73 -4.62 -3.55 3.27
C ILE A 73 -5.81 -2.63 3.52
N TRP A 74 -5.68 -1.63 4.40
CA TRP A 74 -6.73 -0.67 4.71
C TRP A 74 -7.16 0.17 3.49
N LEU A 75 -6.33 0.27 2.46
CA LEU A 75 -6.70 0.93 1.19
C LEU A 75 -7.94 0.29 0.55
N PHE A 76 -8.11 -1.02 0.71
CA PHE A 76 -9.26 -1.74 0.17
C PHE A 76 -10.56 -1.52 0.96
N ALA A 77 -10.49 -0.95 2.17
CA ALA A 77 -11.65 -0.62 3.00
C ALA A 77 -12.16 0.81 2.81
N LEU A 78 -11.45 1.65 2.03
CA LEU A 78 -11.82 3.04 1.86
C LEU A 78 -13.15 3.18 1.08
N PRO A 79 -14.06 4.08 1.50
CA PRO A 79 -15.36 4.27 0.86
C PRO A 79 -15.27 5.16 -0.39
N VAL A 80 -14.36 4.82 -1.30
CA VAL A 80 -14.10 5.56 -2.55
C VAL A 80 -14.01 4.58 -3.73
N HIS A 81 -14.15 5.11 -4.94
CA HIS A 81 -14.13 4.26 -6.15
C HIS A 81 -12.72 3.90 -6.61
N SER A 82 -11.73 4.75 -6.34
CA SER A 82 -10.35 4.52 -6.75
C SER A 82 -9.39 5.28 -5.84
N VAL A 83 -8.19 4.75 -5.67
CA VAL A 83 -7.13 5.26 -4.80
C VAL A 83 -5.82 5.22 -5.56
N ILE A 84 -5.08 6.33 -5.50
CA ILE A 84 -3.64 6.34 -5.76
C ILE A 84 -2.97 6.38 -4.39
N TYR A 85 -2.28 5.30 -4.04
CA TYR A 85 -1.46 5.21 -2.84
C TYR A 85 -0.03 5.62 -3.15
N ILE A 86 0.57 6.39 -2.25
CA ILE A 86 1.95 6.86 -2.37
C ILE A 86 2.61 6.75 -0.99
N ASP A 87 3.75 6.06 -0.91
CA ASP A 87 4.58 6.04 0.31
C ASP A 87 5.14 7.44 0.60
N THR A 88 5.35 7.75 1.88
CA THR A 88 5.71 9.11 2.35
C THR A 88 7.16 9.49 2.04
N ASP A 89 7.96 8.58 1.51
CA ASP A 89 9.33 8.79 1.04
C ASP A 89 9.41 9.05 -0.48
N ILE A 90 8.26 9.23 -1.15
CA ILE A 90 8.18 9.58 -2.57
C ILE A 90 7.91 11.08 -2.76
N LEU A 91 8.60 11.69 -3.72
CA LEU A 91 8.36 13.06 -4.17
C LEU A 91 7.63 13.07 -5.52
N VAL A 92 6.48 13.73 -5.60
CA VAL A 92 5.70 13.83 -6.84
C VAL A 92 6.09 15.10 -7.61
N VAL A 93 6.64 14.93 -8.81
CA VAL A 93 7.11 16.03 -9.67
C VAL A 93 6.15 16.36 -10.82
N GLU A 94 5.21 15.47 -11.11
CA GLU A 94 4.21 15.60 -12.18
C GLU A 94 2.83 15.13 -11.69
N ASN A 95 1.77 15.68 -12.27
CA ASN A 95 0.41 15.35 -11.87
C ASN A 95 0.08 13.87 -12.13
N LEU A 96 -0.41 13.17 -11.10
CA LEU A 96 -0.74 11.74 -11.17
C LEU A 96 -2.24 11.47 -11.40
N ASP A 97 -3.10 12.49 -11.46
CA ASP A 97 -4.56 12.31 -11.54
C ASP A 97 -5.00 11.54 -12.81
N GLY A 98 -4.19 11.55 -13.87
CA GLY A 98 -4.45 10.75 -15.08
C GLY A 98 -4.46 9.23 -14.83
N LEU A 99 -3.79 8.76 -13.77
CA LEU A 99 -3.75 7.34 -13.41
C LEU A 99 -5.13 6.79 -13.00
N PHE A 100 -6.02 7.64 -12.47
CA PHE A 100 -7.40 7.24 -12.16
C PHE A 100 -8.15 6.76 -13.40
N GLU A 101 -7.89 7.36 -14.56
CA GLU A 101 -8.53 6.94 -15.81
C GLU A 101 -7.76 5.78 -16.46
N SER A 102 -6.43 5.85 -16.52
CA SER A 102 -5.64 4.82 -17.21
C SER A 102 -5.67 3.46 -16.52
N CYS A 103 -5.90 3.43 -15.20
CA CYS A 103 -5.95 2.19 -14.41
C CYS A 103 -7.38 1.82 -13.98
N ARG A 104 -8.40 2.42 -14.58
CA ARG A 104 -9.81 2.12 -14.28
C ARG A 104 -10.08 0.62 -14.42
N GLY A 105 -10.74 0.02 -13.43
CA GLY A 105 -11.06 -1.41 -13.40
C GLY A 105 -9.90 -2.33 -13.01
N ALA A 106 -8.69 -1.80 -12.76
CA ALA A 106 -7.60 -2.61 -12.23
C ALA A 106 -7.85 -2.94 -10.75
N ALA A 107 -7.74 -4.23 -10.40
CA ALA A 107 -7.80 -4.66 -9.00
C ALA A 107 -6.61 -4.08 -8.20
N LEU A 108 -5.44 -4.06 -8.84
CA LEU A 108 -4.22 -3.40 -8.40
C LEU A 108 -3.43 -3.02 -9.65
N ALA A 109 -2.84 -1.84 -9.67
CA ALA A 109 -1.84 -1.42 -10.64
C ALA A 109 -0.59 -0.92 -9.93
N ALA A 110 0.56 -1.31 -10.43
CA ALA A 110 1.85 -1.02 -9.83
C ALA A 110 2.95 -1.01 -10.89
N ALA A 111 4.04 -0.30 -10.64
CA ALA A 111 5.23 -0.43 -11.48
C ALA A 111 5.95 -1.76 -11.17
N PRO A 112 6.58 -2.41 -12.16
CA PRO A 112 7.45 -3.54 -11.88
C PRO A 112 8.66 -3.06 -11.08
N ASP A 113 9.20 -3.87 -10.18
CA ASP A 113 10.48 -3.56 -9.55
C ASP A 113 11.61 -3.60 -10.58
N SER A 114 12.57 -2.70 -10.40
CA SER A 114 13.78 -2.58 -11.22
C SER A 114 14.70 -3.80 -11.13
N GLN A 115 14.60 -4.58 -10.07
CA GLN A 115 15.36 -5.82 -9.88
C GLN A 115 14.38 -6.97 -9.68
N PRO A 116 14.45 -8.04 -10.50
CA PRO A 116 13.75 -9.28 -10.18
C PRO A 116 14.29 -9.82 -8.86
N HIS A 117 13.45 -10.54 -8.10
CA HIS A 117 13.92 -11.21 -6.90
C HIS A 117 14.90 -12.36 -7.24
N MET A 118 15.49 -12.94 -6.19
CA MET A 118 16.59 -13.90 -6.28
C MET A 118 16.29 -15.15 -7.14
N ASP A 119 15.02 -15.46 -7.35
CA ASP A 119 14.48 -16.56 -8.17
C ASP A 119 14.16 -16.15 -9.63
N GLY A 120 14.32 -14.86 -9.97
CA GLY A 120 14.00 -14.31 -11.29
C GLY A 120 12.55 -13.86 -11.44
N GLU A 121 11.73 -13.94 -10.39
CA GLU A 121 10.33 -13.50 -10.43
C GLU A 121 10.23 -11.97 -10.45
N LEU A 122 9.36 -11.46 -11.31
CA LEU A 122 9.05 -10.05 -11.40
C LEU A 122 8.02 -9.70 -10.32
N ILE A 123 8.43 -8.82 -9.42
CA ILE A 123 7.60 -8.30 -8.33
C ILE A 123 7.10 -6.90 -8.66
N SER A 124 5.91 -6.56 -8.15
CA SER A 124 5.41 -5.19 -8.21
C SER A 124 6.05 -4.34 -7.12
N GLN A 125 6.39 -3.08 -7.39
CA GLN A 125 6.68 -2.09 -6.35
C GLN A 125 5.39 -1.75 -5.59
N THR A 126 5.49 -1.54 -4.27
CA THR A 126 4.32 -1.15 -3.45
C THR A 126 4.35 0.29 -2.95
N GLY A 127 5.32 1.09 -3.40
CA GLY A 127 5.46 2.50 -3.06
C GLY A 127 4.44 3.41 -3.77
N LEU A 128 4.07 3.07 -5.01
CA LEU A 128 3.02 3.73 -5.78
C LEU A 128 2.05 2.66 -6.28
N LEU A 129 0.81 2.71 -5.80
CA LEU A 129 -0.24 1.78 -6.21
C LEU A 129 -1.45 2.55 -6.73
N VAL A 130 -2.14 1.99 -7.72
CA VAL A 130 -3.48 2.43 -8.10
C VAL A 130 -4.42 1.25 -7.92
N LEU A 131 -5.51 1.43 -7.19
CA LEU A 131 -6.45 0.34 -6.94
C LEU A 131 -7.88 0.85 -6.80
N GLU A 132 -8.82 -0.02 -7.11
CA GLU A 132 -10.21 0.16 -6.69
C GLU A 132 -10.41 -0.53 -5.33
N PRO A 133 -10.88 0.18 -4.29
CA PRO A 133 -11.21 -0.46 -3.02
C PRO A 133 -12.26 -1.57 -3.17
N SER A 134 -12.20 -2.59 -2.32
CA SER A 134 -13.16 -3.69 -2.31
C SER A 134 -13.26 -4.26 -0.90
N PRO A 135 -14.44 -4.16 -0.25
CA PRO A 135 -14.67 -4.77 1.05
C PRO A 135 -14.40 -6.27 1.08
N GLN A 136 -14.66 -6.97 -0.04
CA GLN A 136 -14.38 -8.39 -0.16
C GLN A 136 -12.87 -8.67 -0.15
N ARG A 137 -12.08 -7.90 -0.90
CA ARG A 137 -10.60 -8.02 -0.89
C ARG A 137 -10.03 -7.61 0.47
N PHE A 138 -10.56 -6.56 1.08
CA PHE A 138 -10.15 -6.19 2.44
C PHE A 138 -10.38 -7.33 3.44
N ALA A 139 -11.57 -7.93 3.45
CA ALA A 139 -11.89 -9.03 4.37
C ALA A 139 -10.98 -10.25 4.15
N ASP A 140 -10.66 -10.56 2.89
CA ASP A 140 -9.78 -11.67 2.53
C ASP A 140 -8.32 -11.41 2.96
N LEU A 141 -7.78 -10.25 2.59
CA LEU A 141 -6.44 -9.80 3.04
C LEU A 141 -6.34 -9.76 4.56
N TRP A 142 -7.35 -9.20 5.24
CA TRP A 142 -7.40 -9.15 6.69
C TRP A 142 -7.36 -10.54 7.32
N ALA A 143 -8.11 -11.51 6.77
CA ALA A 143 -8.08 -12.89 7.27
C ALA A 143 -6.68 -13.52 7.13
N LEU A 144 -5.97 -13.26 6.03
CA LEU A 144 -4.65 -13.80 5.73
C LEU A 144 -3.51 -13.13 6.51
N THR A 145 -3.66 -11.85 6.90
CA THR A 145 -2.60 -11.09 7.59
C THR A 145 -2.84 -10.94 9.08
N SER A 146 -4.10 -10.94 9.52
CA SER A 146 -4.50 -10.49 10.86
C SER A 146 -5.63 -11.30 11.49
N GLY A 147 -6.29 -12.17 10.71
CA GLY A 147 -7.43 -12.97 11.16
C GLY A 147 -7.12 -14.44 11.42
N ASP A 148 -8.14 -15.27 11.22
CA ASP A 148 -8.16 -16.72 11.50
C ASP A 148 -7.35 -17.55 10.49
N ARG A 149 -7.29 -17.10 9.23
CA ARG A 149 -6.52 -17.75 8.15
C ARG A 149 -5.08 -17.24 8.05
N ARG A 150 -4.58 -16.63 9.13
CA ARG A 150 -3.28 -15.96 9.12
C ARG A 150 -2.16 -16.93 8.79
N LEU A 151 -1.37 -16.55 7.79
CA LEU A 151 -0.16 -17.28 7.42
C LEU A 151 0.96 -16.94 8.40
N LYS A 152 1.45 -17.97 9.13
CA LYS A 152 2.49 -17.79 10.16
C LYS A 152 3.88 -17.65 9.56
N ARG A 153 4.10 -18.20 8.37
CA ARG A 153 5.38 -18.15 7.67
C ARG A 153 5.14 -18.28 6.17
N LEU A 154 5.64 -17.30 5.44
CA LEU A 154 5.86 -17.38 4.00
C LEU A 154 7.38 -17.38 3.78
N ASP A 155 7.82 -18.00 2.70
CA ASP A 155 9.25 -18.13 2.44
C ASP A 155 9.86 -16.83 1.91
N ASP A 156 11.09 -16.57 2.35
CA ASP A 156 11.98 -15.52 1.85
C ASP A 156 11.36 -14.12 1.74
N TRP A 157 11.15 -13.62 0.52
CA TRP A 157 10.67 -12.26 0.24
C TRP A 157 9.15 -12.13 0.33
N LYS A 158 8.42 -13.26 0.29
CA LYS A 158 6.94 -13.31 0.28
C LYS A 158 6.30 -12.94 1.61
N GLN A 159 7.07 -12.97 2.70
CA GLN A 159 6.63 -12.53 4.01
C GLN A 159 6.56 -11.00 4.17
N PHE A 160 7.19 -10.24 3.25
CA PHE A 160 7.10 -8.79 3.22
C PHE A 160 5.87 -8.34 2.42
N GLU A 161 5.37 -7.13 2.70
CA GLU A 161 4.15 -6.60 2.07
C GLU A 161 4.22 -6.62 0.54
N GLN A 162 5.36 -6.19 -0.03
CA GLN A 162 5.61 -6.20 -1.47
C GLN A 162 5.50 -7.60 -2.08
N GLY A 163 6.12 -8.57 -1.42
CA GLY A 163 6.09 -9.94 -1.89
C GLY A 163 4.72 -10.57 -1.79
N PHE A 164 4.08 -10.37 -0.63
CA PHE A 164 2.74 -10.85 -0.36
C PHE A 164 1.69 -10.26 -1.33
N PHE A 165 1.74 -8.96 -1.62
CA PHE A 165 0.83 -8.35 -2.60
C PHE A 165 1.03 -8.97 -3.98
N THR A 166 2.28 -9.21 -4.38
CA THR A 166 2.58 -9.88 -5.64
C THR A 166 1.90 -11.25 -5.71
N ILE A 167 2.12 -12.13 -4.73
CA ILE A 167 1.54 -13.48 -4.75
C ILE A 167 0.03 -13.50 -4.51
N TYR A 168 -0.53 -12.49 -3.84
CA TYR A 168 -1.97 -12.35 -3.65
C TYR A 168 -2.70 -11.97 -4.95
N PHE A 169 -2.11 -11.05 -5.72
CA PHE A 169 -2.72 -10.58 -6.96
C PHE A 169 -2.38 -11.45 -8.17
N ASP A 170 -1.24 -12.14 -8.18
CA ASP A 170 -0.86 -13.04 -9.28
C ASP A 170 -1.67 -14.36 -9.25
N ASN A 171 -1.05 -15.54 -9.43
CA ASN A 171 -1.79 -16.79 -9.58
C ASN A 171 -2.42 -17.32 -8.27
N GLY A 172 -2.06 -16.75 -7.11
CA GLY A 172 -2.60 -17.11 -5.80
C GLY A 172 -2.28 -18.53 -5.33
N GLU A 173 -1.47 -19.29 -6.05
CA GLU A 173 -1.21 -20.71 -5.78
C GLU A 173 -0.61 -20.91 -4.38
N GLU A 174 0.29 -20.01 -3.98
CA GLU A 174 0.96 -20.06 -2.67
C GLU A 174 0.06 -19.70 -1.49
N LEU A 175 -1.09 -19.07 -1.77
CA LEU A 175 -2.09 -18.72 -0.76
C LEU A 175 -3.31 -19.67 -0.79
N ALA A 176 -3.38 -20.58 -1.75
CA ALA A 176 -4.54 -21.42 -2.02
C ALA A 176 -4.92 -22.31 -0.81
N GLU A 177 -3.93 -22.84 -0.08
CA GLU A 177 -4.18 -23.65 1.13
C GLU A 177 -4.84 -22.84 2.25
N ALA A 178 -4.58 -21.53 2.30
CA ALA A 178 -5.24 -20.60 3.21
C ALA A 178 -6.55 -20.02 2.61
N GLY A 179 -7.00 -20.53 1.45
CA GLY A 179 -8.14 -20.00 0.71
C GLY A 179 -7.96 -18.55 0.27
N GLY A 180 -6.71 -18.10 0.11
CA GLY A 180 -6.35 -16.75 -0.31
C GLY A 180 -5.91 -16.67 -1.76
N GLY A 181 -5.56 -15.46 -2.19
CA GLY A 181 -5.17 -15.17 -3.57
C GLY A 181 -6.39 -14.87 -4.44
N CYS A 182 -6.33 -13.77 -5.20
CA CYS A 182 -7.46 -13.33 -6.01
C CYS A 182 -7.38 -13.74 -7.48
N GLY A 183 -6.20 -14.11 -7.99
CA GLY A 183 -6.04 -14.57 -9.38
C GLY A 183 -6.30 -13.49 -10.44
N LEU A 184 -6.35 -12.21 -10.05
CA LEU A 184 -6.80 -11.13 -10.93
C LEU A 184 -5.65 -10.50 -11.76
N GLY A 185 -4.41 -10.84 -11.43
CA GLY A 185 -3.23 -10.14 -11.88
C GLY A 185 -3.13 -8.73 -11.29
N TRP A 186 -1.95 -8.13 -11.44
CA TRP A 186 -1.76 -6.69 -11.29
C TRP A 186 -1.54 -6.06 -12.66
N HIS A 187 -1.99 -4.81 -12.82
CA HIS A 187 -1.81 -4.04 -14.04
C HIS A 187 -0.47 -3.29 -14.00
N GLU A 188 0.39 -3.54 -14.99
CA GLU A 188 1.70 -2.92 -15.04
C GLU A 188 1.62 -1.43 -15.39
N LEU A 189 2.10 -0.58 -14.48
CA LEU A 189 2.26 0.85 -14.74
C LEU A 189 3.46 1.09 -15.67
N PRO A 190 3.39 2.11 -16.56
CA PRO A 190 4.52 2.47 -17.41
C PRO A 190 5.81 2.71 -16.62
N GLY A 191 6.96 2.28 -17.16
CA GLY A 191 8.26 2.36 -16.46
C GLY A 191 8.71 3.76 -15.99
N ARG A 192 8.07 4.84 -16.45
CA ARG A 192 8.27 6.20 -15.88
C ARG A 192 7.83 6.33 -14.42
N TYR A 193 7.01 5.40 -13.94
CA TYR A 193 6.55 5.29 -12.56
C TYR A 193 7.38 4.32 -11.72
N ASN A 194 8.43 3.71 -12.31
CA ASN A 194 9.38 2.89 -11.57
C ASN A 194 10.36 3.81 -10.84
N PHE A 195 10.46 3.63 -9.52
CA PHE A 195 11.44 4.31 -8.69
C PHE A 195 12.53 3.31 -8.33
N CYS A 196 13.68 3.37 -9.02
CA CYS A 196 14.83 2.57 -8.67
C CYS A 196 15.68 3.33 -7.66
N VAL A 197 15.82 2.79 -6.45
CA VAL A 197 16.86 3.22 -5.51
C VAL A 197 18.18 2.69 -6.05
N ARG A 198 18.89 3.51 -6.82
CA ARG A 198 20.28 3.23 -7.18
C ARG A 198 21.14 3.50 -5.95
N TYR A 199 21.49 2.45 -5.21
CA TYR A 199 22.56 2.49 -4.21
C TYR A 199 23.92 2.69 -4.87
#